data_AF-A0AB40D341-F1
#
_entry.id   AF-A0AB40D341-F1
#
_cell.length_a   1.000
_cell.length_b   1.000
_cell.length_c   1.000
_cell.angle_alpha   90.00
_cell.angle_beta   90.00
_cell.angle_gamma   90.00
#
_symmetry.space_group_name_H-M   'P 1'
#
loop_
_entity.id
_entity.type
_entity.pdbx_description
1 polymer ?
#
loop_
_entity_poly.entity_id
_entity_poly.type
_entity_poly.pdbx_seq_one_letter_code
_entity_poly.pdbx_strand_id
1 'polypeptide(L)'
;MRGEFNSLKALVLKENPYAKYIHCFAHQLQLVIVVVAKDNRIVSDFFQYVAIIVNAVGASCKRKDQLWQHDHDRLVEQLEKVEIPSSKGQNQESSLARPGDTRWGSHYTTILRLISMWTSVLNVLQNVHDDGASNDNRGIAASLIEKMENYQFVFVMYLMMRLLGITNELSLSLQQKDQNIVQAMRLNEAIKAQLQDLRETGWGAFLEQVRSFCEGNSISVPNMEDHMRIHDRSRREEQVITHFHHYRVKIFCEVIDLIAQEMQNYFPETSTELLLLLSCLDPRDSFSKFNTHKLLHLAELYPEDFTMTERMMLEDQLATFIYDVRHNPDFINVGDLGGFARKMVETGKHIIFPLIYRLIELALVLPIATASIERVFSAMNIVKTNLHNKMGDEWMNDSLVVYIDGRILQL
;
A
#
# COMPACT_ATOMS: atom_id res chain seq x y z
N MET A 1 11.64 -5.70 6.09
CA MET A 1 12.91 -5.96 6.82
C MET A 1 12.95 -5.24 8.19
N ARG A 2 12.03 -5.60 9.09
CA ARG A 2 12.15 -5.43 10.55
C ARG A 2 12.05 -6.85 11.13
N GLY A 3 13.13 -7.62 11.00
CA GLY A 3 13.24 -8.93 11.66
C GLY A 3 13.96 -8.78 13.00
N GLU A 4 13.83 -9.79 13.87
CA GLU A 4 14.48 -9.88 15.20
C GLU A 4 15.99 -9.63 15.22
N PHE A 5 16.66 -9.67 14.06
CA PHE A 5 18.08 -9.36 13.91
C PHE A 5 18.23 -7.94 13.37
N ASN A 6 18.77 -7.04 14.21
CA ASN A 6 19.23 -5.69 13.88
C ASN A 6 19.22 -5.38 12.38
N SER A 7 18.12 -4.77 11.92
CA SER A 7 17.79 -4.51 10.51
C SER A 7 18.97 -3.93 9.71
N LEU A 8 19.03 -4.15 8.39
CA LEU A 8 20.01 -3.57 7.45
C LEU A 8 20.34 -2.09 7.75
N LYS A 9 19.33 -1.32 8.14
CA LYS A 9 19.47 0.07 8.61
C LYS A 9 20.53 0.23 9.72
N ALA A 10 20.52 -0.63 10.73
CA ALA A 10 21.46 -0.58 11.84
C ALA A 10 22.91 -0.88 11.41
N LEU A 11 23.10 -1.77 10.44
CA LEU A 11 24.42 -2.04 9.85
C LEU A 11 24.92 -0.84 9.04
N VAL A 12 24.08 -0.27 8.19
CA VAL A 12 24.42 0.93 7.41
C VAL A 12 24.75 2.12 8.32
N LEU A 13 23.95 2.35 9.37
CA LEU A 13 24.20 3.43 10.33
C LEU A 13 25.44 3.19 11.19
N LYS A 14 25.87 1.95 11.38
CA LYS A 14 27.13 1.62 12.07
C LYS A 14 28.33 2.01 11.21
N GLU A 15 28.25 1.84 9.89
CA GLU A 15 29.32 2.22 8.96
C GLU A 15 29.30 3.71 8.63
N ASN A 16 28.13 4.31 8.47
CA ASN A 16 27.96 5.73 8.22
C ASN A 16 26.83 6.31 9.10
N PRO A 17 27.17 6.98 10.22
CA PRO A 17 26.19 7.61 11.12
C PRO A 17 25.36 8.72 10.47
N TYR A 18 25.86 9.32 9.40
CA TYR A 18 25.20 10.42 8.68
C TYR A 18 24.28 9.93 7.57
N ALA A 19 24.27 8.63 7.26
CA ALA A 19 23.42 8.06 6.24
C ALA A 19 21.93 8.22 6.59
N LYS A 20 21.20 8.95 5.74
CA LYS A 20 19.73 9.05 5.84
C LYS A 20 19.10 7.81 5.20
N TYR A 21 18.71 6.85 6.04
CA TYR A 21 18.06 5.63 5.59
C TYR A 21 16.55 5.83 5.35
N ILE A 22 16.11 5.72 4.10
CA ILE A 22 14.69 5.77 3.72
C ILE A 22 14.23 4.35 3.36
N HIS A 23 13.25 3.82 4.08
CA HIS A 23 12.63 2.54 3.73
C HIS A 23 11.78 2.67 2.45
N CYS A 24 11.59 1.57 1.72
CA CYS A 24 10.72 1.53 0.56
C CYS A 24 9.30 1.94 0.93
N PHE A 25 8.74 2.97 0.30
CA PHE A 25 7.41 3.46 0.64
C PHE A 25 6.29 2.46 0.36
N ALA A 26 6.40 1.66 -0.71
CA ALA A 26 5.46 0.58 -0.96
C ALA A 26 5.47 -0.44 0.19
N HIS A 27 6.67 -0.78 0.70
CA HIS A 27 6.83 -1.63 1.87
C HIS A 27 6.33 -0.96 3.16
N GLN A 28 6.60 0.34 3.36
CA GLN A 28 6.11 1.11 4.50
C GLN A 28 4.58 1.09 4.55
N LEU A 29 3.91 1.35 3.44
CA LEU A 29 2.46 1.27 3.34
C LEU A 29 1.97 -0.16 3.62
N GLN A 30 2.66 -1.19 3.12
CA GLN A 30 2.30 -2.57 3.41
C GLN A 30 2.37 -2.90 4.92
N LEU A 31 3.37 -2.37 5.62
CA LEU A 31 3.53 -2.60 7.06
C LEU A 31 2.39 -1.97 7.87
N VAL A 32 1.81 -0.86 7.41
CA VAL A 32 0.63 -0.23 8.06
C VAL A 32 -0.51 -1.24 8.22
N ILE A 33 -0.89 -2.01 7.18
CA ILE A 33 -1.93 -3.06 7.31
C ILE A 33 -1.52 -4.12 8.31
N VAL A 34 -0.28 -4.60 8.22
CA VAL A 34 0.17 -5.71 9.06
C VAL A 34 0.10 -5.33 10.53
N VAL A 35 0.42 -4.08 10.86
CA VAL A 35 0.27 -3.57 12.23
C VAL A 35 -1.21 -3.42 12.57
N VAL A 36 -2.03 -2.80 11.72
CA VAL A 36 -3.47 -2.60 11.97
C VAL A 36 -4.21 -3.92 12.20
N ALA A 37 -3.92 -4.94 11.39
CA ALA A 37 -4.50 -6.27 11.50
C ALA A 37 -3.96 -7.07 12.70
N LYS A 38 -2.82 -6.69 13.28
CA LYS A 38 -2.28 -7.32 14.50
C LYS A 38 -2.77 -6.63 15.76
N ASP A 39 -2.81 -5.29 15.75
CA ASP A 39 -3.07 -4.48 16.92
C ASP A 39 -4.58 -4.29 17.17
N ASN A 40 -5.41 -4.40 16.13
CA ASN A 40 -6.86 -4.45 16.28
C ASN A 40 -7.38 -5.88 16.11
N ARG A 41 -7.82 -6.49 17.21
CA ARG A 41 -8.34 -7.87 17.21
C ARG A 41 -9.57 -8.06 16.29
N ILE A 42 -10.47 -7.09 16.23
CA ILE A 42 -11.69 -7.21 15.39
C ILE A 42 -11.30 -7.25 13.91
N VAL A 43 -10.34 -6.43 13.49
CA VAL A 43 -9.79 -6.43 12.13
C VAL A 43 -8.99 -7.71 11.86
N SER A 44 -8.23 -8.18 12.85
CA SER A 44 -7.49 -9.45 12.80
C SER A 44 -8.42 -10.63 12.53
N ASP A 45 -9.45 -10.78 13.37
CA ASP A 45 -10.47 -11.81 13.27
C ASP A 45 -11.15 -11.73 11.89
N PHE A 46 -11.51 -10.52 11.45
CA PHE A 46 -12.11 -10.30 10.13
C PHE A 46 -11.24 -10.85 8.98
N PHE A 47 -9.96 -10.49 8.92
CA PHE A 47 -9.08 -10.98 7.85
C PHE A 47 -8.86 -12.49 7.91
N GLN A 48 -8.83 -13.07 9.13
CA GLN A 48 -8.78 -14.52 9.29
C GLN A 48 -10.03 -15.20 8.72
N TYR A 49 -11.23 -14.67 9.01
CA TYR A 49 -12.46 -15.19 8.42
C TYR A 49 -12.49 -15.02 6.90
N VAL A 50 -12.06 -13.88 6.36
CA VAL A 50 -11.94 -13.69 4.90
C VAL A 50 -11.04 -14.76 4.27
N ALA A 51 -9.88 -15.04 4.88
CA ALA A 51 -8.99 -16.08 4.39
C ALA A 51 -9.64 -17.48 4.42
N ILE A 52 -10.38 -17.80 5.49
CA ILE A 52 -11.12 -19.07 5.61
C ILE A 52 -12.22 -19.16 4.55
N ILE A 53 -13.00 -18.09 4.33
CA ILE A 53 -14.06 -18.03 3.31
C ILE A 53 -13.46 -18.28 1.92
N VAL A 54 -12.42 -17.53 1.55
CA VAL A 54 -11.77 -17.68 0.24
C VAL A 54 -11.19 -19.09 0.06
N ASN A 55 -10.65 -19.69 1.12
CA ASN A 55 -10.17 -21.06 1.07
C ASN A 55 -11.31 -22.08 0.96
N ALA A 56 -12.41 -21.91 1.69
CA ALA A 56 -13.55 -22.83 1.64
C ALA A 56 -14.20 -22.87 0.25
N VAL A 57 -14.41 -21.70 -0.35
CA VAL A 57 -14.99 -21.54 -1.70
C VAL A 57 -13.97 -21.90 -2.79
N GLY A 58 -12.68 -21.62 -2.57
CA GLY A 58 -11.60 -21.88 -3.53
C GLY A 58 -10.92 -23.24 -3.41
N ALA A 59 -11.38 -24.13 -2.51
CA ALA A 59 -10.70 -25.38 -2.17
C ALA A 59 -10.67 -26.41 -3.31
N SER A 60 -11.64 -26.38 -4.22
CA SER A 60 -11.70 -27.31 -5.37
C SER A 60 -12.08 -26.58 -6.65
N CYS A 61 -11.68 -27.16 -7.80
CA CYS A 61 -12.06 -26.63 -9.11
C CYS A 61 -13.59 -26.58 -9.25
N LYS A 62 -14.31 -27.63 -8.81
CA LYS A 62 -15.78 -27.67 -8.81
C LYS A 62 -16.41 -26.47 -8.09
N ARG A 63 -15.90 -26.09 -6.92
CA ARG A 63 -16.44 -24.95 -6.15
C ARG A 63 -16.11 -23.60 -6.81
N LYS A 64 -14.96 -23.49 -7.45
CA LYS A 64 -14.61 -22.31 -8.26
C LYS A 64 -15.53 -22.18 -9.48
N ASP A 65 -15.78 -23.28 -10.18
CA ASP A 65 -16.68 -23.30 -11.34
C ASP A 65 -18.11 -22.94 -10.92
N GLN A 66 -18.59 -23.48 -9.79
CA GLN A 66 -19.91 -23.13 -9.22
C GLN A 66 -19.99 -21.64 -8.84
N LEU A 67 -18.95 -21.10 -8.19
CA LEU A 67 -18.89 -19.68 -7.86
C LEU A 67 -18.98 -18.82 -9.12
N TRP A 68 -18.23 -19.17 -10.17
CA TRP A 68 -18.24 -18.47 -11.44
C TRP A 68 -19.60 -18.53 -12.11
N GLN A 69 -20.22 -19.71 -12.15
CA GLN A 69 -21.51 -19.89 -12.78
C GLN A 69 -22.60 -19.08 -12.08
N HIS A 70 -22.66 -19.12 -10.75
CA HIS A 70 -23.61 -18.29 -9.99
C HIS A 70 -23.38 -16.79 -10.14
N ASP A 71 -22.12 -16.34 -10.18
CA ASP A 71 -21.79 -14.94 -10.42
C ASP A 71 -22.17 -14.49 -11.84
N HIS A 72 -21.91 -15.33 -12.83
CA HIS A 72 -22.30 -15.10 -14.22
C HIS A 72 -23.82 -15.02 -14.38
N ASP A 73 -24.56 -15.98 -13.82
CA ASP A 73 -26.02 -16.02 -13.88
C ASP A 73 -26.63 -14.76 -13.23
N ARG A 74 -26.09 -14.32 -12.09
CA ARG A 74 -26.51 -13.06 -11.44
C ARG A 74 -26.25 -11.84 -12.32
N LEU A 75 -25.07 -11.75 -12.94
CA LEU A 75 -24.73 -10.64 -13.84
C LEU A 75 -25.63 -10.61 -15.07
N VAL A 76 -25.97 -11.78 -15.63
CA VAL A 76 -26.93 -11.90 -16.74
C VAL A 76 -28.31 -11.42 -16.31
N GLU A 77 -28.80 -11.84 -15.15
CA GLU A 77 -30.11 -11.41 -14.63
C GLU A 77 -30.17 -9.89 -14.37
N GLN A 78 -29.09 -9.29 -13.85
CA GLN A 78 -28.99 -7.84 -13.62
C GLN A 78 -28.89 -7.03 -14.93
N LEU A 79 -28.27 -7.61 -15.96
CA LEU A 79 -28.22 -7.03 -17.30
C LEU A 79 -29.59 -7.08 -17.99
N GLU A 80 -30.34 -8.17 -17.82
CA GLU A 80 -31.71 -8.32 -18.33
C GLU A 80 -32.69 -7.32 -17.68
N LYS A 81 -32.46 -6.97 -16.41
CA LYS A 81 -33.24 -5.97 -15.66
C LYS A 81 -32.82 -4.51 -15.92
N VAL A 82 -31.80 -4.26 -16.76
CA VAL A 82 -31.25 -2.91 -17.09
C VAL A 82 -30.76 -2.15 -15.86
N GLU A 83 -30.27 -2.86 -14.84
CA GLU A 83 -29.74 -2.23 -13.61
C GLU A 83 -28.25 -1.86 -13.72
N ILE A 84 -27.54 -2.36 -14.74
CA ILE A 84 -26.10 -2.14 -14.94
C ILE A 84 -25.82 -1.79 -16.42
N PRO A 85 -24.94 -0.80 -16.72
CA PRO A 85 -24.57 -0.48 -18.11
C PRO A 85 -23.79 -1.63 -18.76
N SER A 86 -24.20 -2.04 -19.96
CA SER A 86 -23.43 -2.98 -20.78
C SER A 86 -22.39 -2.21 -21.60
N SER A 87 -21.10 -2.32 -21.24
CA SER A 87 -20.00 -1.77 -22.04
C SER A 87 -18.84 -2.78 -22.18
N LYS A 88 -18.13 -2.70 -23.31
CA LYS A 88 -17.05 -3.65 -23.67
C LYS A 88 -15.92 -3.59 -22.63
N GLY A 89 -15.76 -4.67 -21.84
CA GLY A 89 -14.72 -4.79 -20.81
C GLY A 89 -15.22 -4.65 -19.37
N GLN A 90 -16.48 -4.29 -19.14
CA GLN A 90 -17.13 -4.39 -17.82
C GLN A 90 -17.77 -5.78 -17.66
N ASN A 91 -17.83 -6.29 -16.41
CA ASN A 91 -18.39 -7.60 -16.05
C ASN A 91 -17.57 -8.82 -16.52
N GLN A 92 -16.24 -8.67 -16.66
CA GLN A 92 -15.35 -9.81 -16.95
C GLN A 92 -15.26 -10.77 -15.76
N GLU A 93 -15.02 -12.05 -16.08
CA GLU A 93 -14.84 -13.14 -15.13
C GLU A 93 -13.87 -12.77 -14.00
N SER A 94 -14.36 -12.77 -12.76
CA SER A 94 -13.55 -12.43 -11.59
C SER A 94 -13.52 -13.60 -10.61
N SER A 95 -12.32 -14.04 -10.24
CA SER A 95 -12.13 -15.08 -9.21
C SER A 95 -11.96 -14.44 -7.84
N LEU A 96 -12.37 -15.07 -6.74
CA LEU A 96 -11.91 -14.64 -5.41
C LEU A 96 -10.39 -14.83 -5.36
N ALA A 97 -9.65 -13.73 -5.50
CA ALA A 97 -8.20 -13.77 -5.38
C ALA A 97 -7.88 -14.16 -3.94
N ARG A 98 -6.95 -15.10 -3.74
CA ARG A 98 -6.40 -15.31 -2.41
C ARG A 98 -5.68 -14.03 -2.00
N PRO A 99 -5.97 -13.47 -0.81
CA PRO A 99 -5.13 -12.42 -0.27
C PRO A 99 -3.72 -13.01 -0.17
N GLY A 100 -2.75 -12.39 -0.86
CA GLY A 100 -1.36 -12.74 -0.65
C GLY A 100 -0.96 -12.13 0.68
N ASP A 101 -0.24 -12.89 1.52
CA ASP A 101 0.10 -12.52 2.92
C ASP A 101 0.84 -11.18 3.09
N THR A 102 1.11 -10.45 2.01
CA THR A 102 2.03 -9.29 1.98
C THR A 102 1.66 -8.18 0.97
N ARG A 103 0.45 -8.07 0.39
CA ARG A 103 0.16 -7.00 -0.59
C ARG A 103 -1.20 -6.29 -0.44
N TRP A 104 -1.17 -4.97 -0.25
CA TRP A 104 -2.29 -4.01 -0.08
C TRP A 104 -3.39 -4.21 -1.13
N GLY A 105 -3.00 -4.20 -2.41
CA GLY A 105 -3.94 -4.36 -3.52
C GLY A 105 -4.66 -5.71 -3.53
N SER A 106 -4.05 -6.78 -2.99
CA SER A 106 -4.69 -8.09 -2.92
C SER A 106 -5.81 -8.14 -1.88
N HIS A 107 -5.60 -7.58 -0.69
CA HIS A 107 -6.64 -7.47 0.33
C HIS A 107 -7.79 -6.60 -0.15
N TYR A 108 -7.49 -5.42 -0.72
CA TYR A 108 -8.51 -4.52 -1.24
C TYR A 108 -9.36 -5.19 -2.33
N THR A 109 -8.69 -5.81 -3.31
CA THR A 109 -9.38 -6.54 -4.38
C THR A 109 -10.19 -7.72 -3.84
N THR A 110 -9.69 -8.44 -2.84
CA THR A 110 -10.42 -9.56 -2.22
C THR A 110 -11.70 -9.09 -1.55
N ILE A 111 -11.65 -7.99 -0.80
CA ILE A 111 -12.84 -7.42 -0.14
C ILE A 111 -13.84 -6.91 -1.18
N LEU A 112 -13.38 -6.17 -2.20
CA LEU A 112 -14.26 -5.72 -3.29
C LEU A 112 -14.95 -6.91 -3.98
N ARG A 113 -14.21 -7.97 -4.27
CA ARG A 113 -14.75 -9.18 -4.87
C ARG A 113 -15.73 -9.89 -3.95
N LEU A 114 -15.43 -10.00 -2.65
CA LEU A 114 -16.33 -10.59 -1.66
C LEU A 114 -17.66 -9.82 -1.57
N ILE A 115 -17.62 -8.48 -1.60
CA ILE A 115 -18.82 -7.63 -1.63
C ILE A 115 -19.61 -7.88 -2.92
N SER A 116 -18.94 -7.86 -4.07
CA SER A 116 -19.62 -8.06 -5.36
C SER A 116 -20.21 -9.45 -5.49
N MET A 117 -19.53 -10.49 -5.00
CA MET A 117 -19.89 -11.89 -5.16
C MET A 117 -20.67 -12.44 -3.94
N TRP A 118 -21.20 -11.57 -3.08
CA TRP A 118 -21.73 -11.94 -1.76
C TRP A 118 -22.72 -13.12 -1.80
N THR A 119 -23.75 -13.00 -2.63
CA THR A 119 -24.78 -14.04 -2.79
C THR A 119 -24.21 -15.35 -3.35
N SER A 120 -23.32 -15.26 -4.35
CA SER A 120 -22.66 -16.42 -4.95
C SER A 120 -21.77 -17.14 -3.93
N VAL A 121 -21.07 -16.41 -3.05
CA VAL A 121 -20.27 -16.97 -1.96
C VAL A 121 -21.15 -17.73 -0.97
N LEU A 122 -22.26 -17.12 -0.53
CA LEU A 122 -23.20 -17.77 0.40
C LEU A 122 -23.81 -19.04 -0.20
N ASN A 123 -24.20 -19.02 -1.48
CA ASN A 123 -24.73 -20.21 -2.17
C ASN A 123 -23.70 -21.35 -2.23
N VAL A 124 -22.43 -21.05 -2.54
CA VAL A 124 -21.39 -22.07 -2.54
C VAL A 124 -21.15 -22.62 -1.14
N LEU A 125 -21.14 -21.77 -0.11
CA LEU A 125 -21.04 -22.24 1.28
C LEU A 125 -22.24 -23.09 1.69
N GLN A 126 -23.45 -22.74 1.27
CA GLN A 126 -24.66 -23.52 1.52
C GLN A 126 -24.57 -24.90 0.88
N ASN A 127 -24.15 -24.97 -0.39
CA ASN A 127 -23.90 -26.24 -1.07
C ASN A 127 -22.82 -27.08 -0.34
N VAL A 128 -21.80 -26.47 0.24
CA VAL A 128 -20.78 -27.18 1.04
C VAL A 128 -21.36 -27.67 2.37
N HIS A 129 -22.29 -26.93 2.97
CA HIS A 129 -23.02 -27.34 4.16
C HIS A 129 -23.90 -28.56 3.88
N ASP A 130 -24.62 -28.56 2.75
CA ASP A 130 -25.57 -29.60 2.40
C ASP A 130 -24.87 -30.87 1.87
N ASP A 131 -23.91 -30.71 0.95
CA ASP A 131 -23.24 -31.80 0.23
C ASP A 131 -21.84 -32.14 0.78
N GLY A 132 -21.41 -31.53 1.89
CA GLY A 132 -20.07 -31.72 2.43
C GLY A 132 -19.75 -33.19 2.74
N ALA A 133 -18.59 -33.67 2.29
CA ALA A 133 -18.17 -35.06 2.49
C ALA A 133 -17.82 -35.41 3.96
N SER A 134 -17.50 -34.41 4.78
CA SER A 134 -17.19 -34.56 6.21
C SER A 134 -18.05 -33.62 7.05
N ASN A 135 -18.41 -34.06 8.26
CA ASN A 135 -19.15 -33.23 9.22
C ASN A 135 -18.40 -31.93 9.56
N ASP A 136 -17.06 -31.97 9.59
CA ASP A 136 -16.23 -30.78 9.81
C ASP A 136 -16.41 -29.74 8.71
N ASN A 137 -16.44 -30.16 7.43
CA ASN A 137 -16.66 -29.24 6.32
C ASN A 137 -18.06 -28.59 6.37
N ARG A 138 -19.07 -29.35 6.80
CA ARG A 138 -20.44 -28.85 6.94
C ARG A 138 -20.57 -27.85 8.08
N GLY A 139 -19.95 -28.14 9.23
CA GLY A 139 -19.92 -27.25 10.39
C GLY A 139 -19.17 -25.96 10.11
N ILE A 140 -18.01 -26.05 9.45
CA ILE A 140 -17.25 -24.86 9.01
C ILE A 140 -18.12 -24.00 8.08
N ALA A 141 -18.75 -24.58 7.05
CA ALA A 141 -19.60 -23.82 6.13
C ALA A 141 -20.76 -23.09 6.84
N ALA A 142 -21.49 -23.76 7.74
CA ALA A 142 -22.55 -23.14 8.52
C ALA A 142 -22.04 -21.96 9.37
N SER A 143 -20.94 -22.16 10.10
CA SER A 143 -20.35 -21.08 10.91
C SER A 143 -19.88 -19.88 10.08
N LEU A 144 -19.42 -20.11 8.84
CA LEU A 144 -19.01 -19.03 7.94
C LEU A 144 -20.21 -18.25 7.41
N ILE A 145 -21.33 -18.91 7.11
CA ILE A 145 -22.59 -18.26 6.74
C ILE A 145 -23.07 -17.37 7.88
N GLU A 146 -23.18 -17.91 9.10
CA GLU A 146 -23.57 -17.14 10.28
C GLU A 146 -22.65 -15.93 10.51
N LYS A 147 -21.35 -16.12 10.25
CA LYS A 147 -20.38 -15.04 10.38
C LYS A 147 -20.53 -13.96 9.32
N MET A 148 -20.80 -14.33 8.07
CA MET A 148 -21.05 -13.38 6.98
C MET A 148 -22.35 -12.60 7.21
N GLU A 149 -23.39 -13.25 7.72
CA GLU A 149 -24.69 -12.64 8.06
C GLU A 149 -24.67 -11.83 9.37
N ASN A 150 -23.49 -11.66 9.99
CA ASN A 150 -23.33 -10.85 11.18
C ASN A 150 -23.06 -9.38 10.82
N TYR A 151 -23.83 -8.45 11.40
CA TYR A 151 -23.66 -7.01 11.18
C TYR A 151 -22.23 -6.51 11.45
N GLN A 152 -21.55 -6.98 12.50
CA GLN A 152 -20.18 -6.55 12.79
C GLN A 152 -19.20 -6.98 11.70
N PHE A 153 -19.41 -8.15 11.07
CA PHE A 153 -18.58 -8.59 9.95
C PHE A 153 -18.74 -7.67 8.75
N VAL A 154 -19.97 -7.36 8.36
CA VAL A 154 -20.28 -6.42 7.27
C VAL A 154 -19.72 -5.03 7.56
N PHE A 155 -19.91 -4.54 8.79
CA PHE A 155 -19.41 -3.24 9.21
C PHE A 155 -17.88 -3.13 9.04
N VAL A 156 -17.13 -4.13 9.51
CA VAL A 156 -15.67 -4.16 9.38
C VAL A 156 -15.25 -4.34 7.93
N MET A 157 -15.98 -5.15 7.15
CA MET A 157 -15.74 -5.33 5.72
C MET A 157 -15.80 -4.00 4.96
N TYR A 158 -16.86 -3.21 5.17
CA TYR A 158 -17.01 -1.89 4.55
C TYR A 158 -15.99 -0.87 5.07
N LEU A 159 -15.68 -0.91 6.38
CA LEU A 159 -14.65 -0.04 6.95
C LEU A 159 -13.29 -0.30 6.31
N MET A 160 -12.86 -1.57 6.26
CA MET A 160 -11.62 -1.95 5.62
C MET A 160 -11.64 -1.67 4.11
N MET A 161 -12.75 -1.90 3.41
CA MET A 161 -12.89 -1.51 2.00
C MET A 161 -12.61 -0.01 1.82
N ARG A 162 -13.21 0.85 2.65
CA ARG A 162 -13.04 2.31 2.54
C ARG A 162 -11.60 2.73 2.83
N LEU A 163 -11.01 2.21 3.89
CA LEU A 163 -9.65 2.56 4.33
C LEU A 163 -8.59 2.06 3.34
N LEU A 164 -8.75 0.83 2.86
CA LEU A 164 -7.90 0.27 1.80
C LEU A 164 -8.06 1.01 0.48
N GLY A 165 -9.26 1.50 0.16
CA GLY A 165 -9.53 2.28 -1.03
C GLY A 165 -8.86 3.67 -1.02
N ILE A 166 -8.98 4.41 0.09
CA ILE A 166 -8.35 5.74 0.27
C ILE A 166 -6.84 5.69 -0.01
N THR A 167 -6.21 4.63 0.47
CA THR A 167 -4.76 4.40 0.42
C THR A 167 -4.30 3.65 -0.84
N ASN A 168 -5.22 3.07 -1.61
CA ASN A 168 -4.89 2.28 -2.81
C ASN A 168 -4.18 3.12 -3.87
N GLU A 169 -4.61 4.37 -4.08
CA GLU A 169 -3.99 5.29 -5.04
C GLU A 169 -2.52 5.55 -4.70
N LEU A 170 -2.21 5.74 -3.42
CA LEU A 170 -0.82 5.86 -2.97
C LEU A 170 -0.06 4.55 -3.18
N SER A 171 -0.68 3.41 -2.90
CA SER A 171 -0.07 2.10 -3.16
C SER A 171 0.32 1.94 -4.63
N LEU A 172 -0.58 2.28 -5.56
CA LEU A 172 -0.32 2.22 -7.00
C LEU A 172 0.75 3.23 -7.42
N SER A 173 0.66 4.47 -6.96
CA SER A 173 1.66 5.51 -7.26
C SER A 173 3.07 5.12 -6.78
N LEU A 174 3.17 4.49 -5.61
CA LEU A 174 4.42 4.00 -5.01
C LEU A 174 4.94 2.69 -5.61
N GLN A 175 4.23 2.09 -6.57
CA GLN A 175 4.63 0.87 -7.26
C GLN A 175 5.00 1.10 -8.74
N GLN A 176 4.76 2.30 -9.28
CA GLN A 176 5.16 2.64 -10.65
C GLN A 176 6.69 2.59 -10.82
N LYS A 177 7.18 2.43 -12.05
CA LYS A 177 8.63 2.42 -12.33
C LYS A 177 9.23 3.83 -12.33
N ASP A 178 8.50 4.80 -12.88
CA ASP A 178 8.94 6.19 -13.04
C ASP A 178 8.35 7.09 -11.94
N GLN A 179 8.54 6.70 -10.68
CA GLN A 179 7.87 7.34 -9.55
C GLN A 179 8.23 8.82 -9.46
N ASN A 180 7.21 9.68 -9.46
CA ASN A 180 7.38 11.06 -9.02
C ASN A 180 7.19 11.12 -7.51
N ILE A 181 8.28 11.00 -6.76
CA ILE A 181 8.25 10.95 -5.30
C ILE A 181 7.52 12.17 -4.71
N VAL A 182 7.63 13.36 -5.32
CA VAL A 182 6.88 14.56 -4.91
C VAL A 182 5.38 14.34 -4.96
N GLN A 183 4.91 13.75 -6.05
CA GLN A 183 3.50 13.52 -6.25
C GLN A 183 3.00 12.47 -5.25
N ALA A 184 3.80 11.44 -4.98
CA ALA A 184 3.50 10.46 -3.95
C ALA A 184 3.46 11.08 -2.54
N MET A 185 4.35 12.01 -2.22
CA MET A 185 4.35 12.69 -0.90
C MET A 185 3.16 13.63 -0.74
N ARG A 186 2.81 14.41 -1.78
CA ARG A 186 1.58 15.21 -1.80
C ARG A 186 0.33 14.35 -1.65
N LEU A 187 0.30 13.20 -2.33
CA LEU A 187 -0.78 12.24 -2.21
C LEU A 187 -0.86 11.64 -0.79
N ASN A 188 0.28 11.39 -0.15
CA ASN A 188 0.33 10.95 1.24
C ASN A 188 -0.28 11.99 2.20
N GLU A 189 0.04 13.28 2.05
CA GLU A 189 -0.59 14.36 2.82
C GLU A 189 -2.10 14.44 2.56
N ALA A 190 -2.52 14.35 1.30
CA ALA A 190 -3.93 14.33 0.94
C ALA A 190 -4.69 13.13 1.55
N ILE A 191 -4.06 11.96 1.60
CA ILE A 191 -4.63 10.75 2.22
C ILE A 191 -4.75 10.92 3.74
N LYS A 192 -3.73 11.48 4.40
CA LYS A 192 -3.79 11.77 5.85
C LYS A 192 -4.97 12.70 6.16
N ALA A 193 -5.15 13.76 5.36
CA ALA A 193 -6.30 14.65 5.48
C ALA A 193 -7.63 13.92 5.23
N GLN A 194 -7.71 13.09 4.19
CA GLN A 194 -8.93 12.34 3.86
C GLN A 194 -9.31 11.33 4.96
N LEU A 195 -8.34 10.69 5.63
CA LEU A 195 -8.58 9.83 6.78
C LEU A 195 -9.16 10.61 7.96
N GLN A 196 -8.66 11.82 8.20
CA GLN A 196 -9.18 12.70 9.24
C GLN A 196 -10.61 13.15 8.92
N ASP A 197 -10.88 13.55 7.68
CA ASP A 197 -12.22 13.94 7.24
C ASP A 197 -13.22 12.78 7.38
N LEU A 198 -12.81 11.55 7.00
CA LEU A 198 -13.60 10.34 7.19
C LEU A 198 -13.92 10.11 8.67
N ARG A 199 -12.94 10.32 9.55
CA ARG A 199 -13.10 10.16 10.99
C ARG A 199 -14.11 11.13 11.58
N GLU A 200 -14.03 12.41 11.20
CA GLU A 200 -14.81 13.49 11.81
C GLU A 200 -16.23 13.57 11.24
N THR A 201 -16.35 13.56 9.91
CA THR A 201 -17.61 13.85 9.21
C THR A 201 -18.17 12.64 8.46
N GLY A 202 -17.34 11.64 8.17
CA GLY A 202 -17.70 10.51 7.31
C GLY A 202 -18.63 9.46 7.94
N TRP A 203 -18.91 9.53 9.24
CA TRP A 203 -19.71 8.52 9.95
C TRP A 203 -21.09 8.28 9.34
N GLY A 204 -21.85 9.35 9.07
CA GLY A 204 -23.24 9.22 8.61
C GLY A 204 -23.32 8.53 7.25
N ALA A 205 -22.55 9.02 6.27
CA ALA A 205 -22.51 8.43 4.93
C ALA A 205 -22.00 6.98 4.95
N PHE A 206 -21.00 6.69 5.79
CA PHE A 206 -20.50 5.34 5.97
C PHE A 206 -21.57 4.40 6.53
N LEU A 207 -22.28 4.83 7.58
CA LEU A 207 -23.29 4.00 8.23
C LEU A 207 -24.46 3.68 7.29
N GLU A 208 -24.90 4.65 6.50
CA GLU A 208 -25.96 4.45 5.51
C GLU A 208 -25.56 3.43 4.43
N GLN A 209 -24.30 3.42 3.98
CA GLN A 209 -23.80 2.39 3.06
C GLN A 209 -23.88 0.98 3.68
N VAL A 210 -23.45 0.84 4.94
CA VAL A 210 -23.51 -0.44 5.66
C VAL A 210 -24.96 -0.88 5.85
N ARG A 211 -25.84 0.05 6.25
CA ARG A 211 -27.27 -0.24 6.46
C ARG A 211 -27.93 -0.71 5.16
N SER A 212 -27.74 0.02 4.07
CA SER A 212 -28.30 -0.33 2.76
C SER A 212 -27.87 -1.73 2.30
N PHE A 213 -26.60 -2.09 2.50
CA PHE A 213 -26.12 -3.43 2.18
C PHE A 213 -26.75 -4.50 3.09
N CYS A 214 -26.85 -4.25 4.40
CA CYS A 214 -27.46 -5.18 5.33
C CYS A 214 -28.95 -5.41 5.01
N GLU A 215 -29.71 -4.34 4.77
CA GLU A 215 -31.12 -4.42 4.38
C GLU A 215 -31.30 -5.21 3.08
N GLY A 216 -30.46 -4.94 2.07
CA GLY A 216 -30.49 -5.66 0.79
C GLY A 216 -30.18 -7.16 0.90
N ASN A 217 -29.49 -7.59 1.96
CA ASN A 217 -29.12 -8.99 2.21
C ASN A 217 -29.87 -9.60 3.41
N SER A 218 -30.95 -8.97 3.90
CA SER A 218 -31.73 -9.44 5.06
C SER A 218 -30.92 -9.62 6.36
N ILE A 219 -29.84 -8.85 6.53
CA ILE A 219 -29.00 -8.88 7.74
C ILE A 219 -29.59 -7.92 8.77
N SER A 220 -29.79 -8.42 9.99
CA SER A 220 -30.35 -7.62 11.09
C SER A 220 -29.42 -6.47 11.48
N VAL A 221 -29.90 -5.24 11.33
CA VAL A 221 -29.19 -4.03 11.78
C VAL A 221 -29.51 -3.77 13.25
N PRO A 222 -28.51 -3.71 14.16
CA PRO A 222 -28.77 -3.45 15.57
C PRO A 222 -29.24 -2.02 15.79
N ASN A 223 -30.14 -1.81 16.76
CA ASN A 223 -30.48 -0.47 17.21
C ASN A 223 -29.27 0.15 17.94
N MET A 224 -28.86 1.33 17.49
CA MET A 224 -27.67 2.03 18.00
C MET A 224 -27.81 2.49 19.46
N GLU A 225 -29.05 2.67 19.93
CA GLU A 225 -29.38 3.08 21.30
C GLU A 225 -29.38 1.91 22.28
N ASP A 226 -29.52 0.68 21.79
CA ASP A 226 -29.54 -0.50 22.63
C ASP A 226 -28.18 -0.74 23.29
N HIS A 227 -28.25 -1.31 24.48
CA HIS A 227 -27.09 -1.68 25.27
C HIS A 227 -26.60 -3.08 24.95
N MET A 228 -25.29 -3.21 24.81
CA MET A 228 -24.60 -4.48 24.68
C MET A 228 -23.61 -4.67 25.83
N ARG A 229 -23.46 -5.92 26.26
CA ARG A 229 -22.42 -6.31 27.21
C ARG A 229 -21.17 -6.67 26.43
N ILE A 230 -20.09 -5.96 26.72
CA ILE A 230 -18.77 -6.29 26.19
C ILE A 230 -17.92 -6.76 27.35
N HIS A 231 -17.33 -7.93 27.17
CA HIS A 231 -16.34 -8.43 28.10
C HIS A 231 -14.99 -7.81 27.77
N ASP A 232 -14.56 -6.85 28.59
CA ASP A 232 -13.19 -6.34 28.53
C ASP A 232 -12.27 -7.36 29.20
N ARG A 233 -11.52 -8.10 28.38
CA ARG A 233 -10.58 -9.12 28.89
C ARG A 233 -9.39 -8.52 29.62
N SER A 234 -9.05 -7.25 29.36
CA SER A 234 -7.93 -6.56 29.99
C SER A 234 -8.26 -6.14 31.43
N ARG A 235 -9.50 -5.69 31.66
CA ARG A 235 -9.99 -5.27 32.99
C ARG A 235 -10.72 -6.37 33.75
N ARG A 236 -11.06 -7.49 33.09
CA ARG A 236 -11.90 -8.57 33.63
C ARG A 236 -13.23 -8.06 34.19
N GLU A 237 -13.76 -7.00 33.58
CA GLU A 237 -15.01 -6.35 33.94
C GLU A 237 -15.99 -6.40 32.76
N GLU A 238 -17.28 -6.60 33.07
CA GLU A 238 -18.36 -6.44 32.10
C GLU A 238 -18.70 -4.96 31.96
N GLN A 239 -18.51 -4.42 30.76
CA GLN A 239 -18.96 -3.08 30.43
C GLN A 239 -20.27 -3.14 29.67
N VAL A 240 -21.25 -2.37 30.13
CA VAL A 240 -22.47 -2.10 29.38
C VAL A 240 -22.24 -0.84 28.57
N ILE A 241 -22.17 -0.97 27.25
CA ILE A 241 -22.02 0.17 26.34
C ILE A 241 -23.14 0.15 25.31
N THR A 242 -23.43 1.29 24.68
CA THR A 242 -24.37 1.34 23.56
C THR A 242 -23.73 0.74 22.31
N HIS A 243 -24.55 0.18 21.41
CA HIS A 243 -24.08 -0.21 20.08
C HIS A 243 -23.44 0.97 19.34
N PHE A 244 -23.98 2.18 19.49
CA PHE A 244 -23.36 3.39 18.95
C PHE A 244 -21.91 3.54 19.41
N HIS A 245 -21.65 3.46 20.72
CA HIS A 245 -20.30 3.60 21.25
C HIS A 245 -19.36 2.49 20.75
N HIS A 246 -19.85 1.25 20.68
CA HIS A 246 -19.08 0.13 20.14
C HIS A 246 -18.66 0.37 18.68
N TYR A 247 -19.61 0.63 17.79
CA TYR A 247 -19.33 0.75 16.36
C TYR A 247 -18.64 2.07 16.01
N ARG A 248 -19.08 3.20 16.57
CA ARG A 248 -18.51 4.53 16.27
C ARG A 248 -17.13 4.70 16.88
N VAL A 249 -16.99 4.39 18.17
CA VAL A 249 -15.76 4.69 18.91
C VAL A 249 -14.80 3.51 18.85
N LYS A 250 -15.21 2.34 19.37
CA LYS A 250 -14.32 1.18 19.52
C LYS A 250 -13.92 0.48 18.22
N ILE A 251 -14.64 0.71 17.13
CA ILE A 251 -14.30 0.15 15.81
C ILE A 251 -13.93 1.26 14.84
N PHE A 252 -14.87 2.15 14.51
CA PHE A 252 -14.66 3.12 13.44
C PHE A 252 -13.55 4.13 13.76
N CYS A 253 -13.62 4.84 14.90
CA CYS A 253 -12.56 5.77 15.29
C CYS A 253 -11.23 5.05 15.54
N GLU A 254 -11.23 3.99 16.37
CA GLU A 254 -10.00 3.30 16.76
C GLU A 254 -9.22 2.76 15.54
N VAL A 255 -9.90 2.16 14.55
CA VAL A 255 -9.22 1.64 13.36
C VAL A 255 -8.70 2.78 12.47
N ILE A 256 -9.45 3.88 12.32
CA ILE A 256 -8.98 5.04 11.55
C ILE A 256 -7.76 5.69 12.24
N ASP A 257 -7.84 5.87 13.56
CA ASP A 257 -6.77 6.46 14.37
C ASP A 257 -5.51 5.60 14.30
N LEU A 258 -5.66 4.27 14.35
CA LEU A 258 -4.55 3.34 14.21
C LEU A 258 -3.89 3.45 12.83
N ILE A 259 -4.67 3.49 11.73
CA ILE A 259 -4.10 3.70 10.39
C ILE A 259 -3.42 5.06 10.29
N ALA A 260 -4.05 6.13 10.78
CA ALA A 260 -3.49 7.47 10.73
C ALA A 260 -2.16 7.57 11.51
N GLN A 261 -2.11 6.98 12.71
CA GLN A 261 -0.90 6.90 13.53
C GLN A 261 0.20 6.10 12.82
N GLU A 262 -0.11 4.94 12.26
CA GLU A 262 0.88 4.13 11.56
C GLU A 262 1.36 4.81 10.27
N MET A 263 0.48 5.51 9.55
CA MET A 263 0.86 6.36 8.43
C MET A 263 1.83 7.48 8.86
N GLN A 264 1.68 8.06 10.06
CA GLN A 264 2.63 9.03 10.59
C GLN A 264 3.96 8.37 10.98
N ASN A 265 3.93 7.18 11.59
CA ASN A 265 5.11 6.44 12.03
C ASN A 265 5.99 5.98 10.85
N TYR A 266 5.38 5.54 9.75
CA TYR A 266 6.07 5.01 8.58
C TYR A 266 6.37 6.08 7.50
N PHE A 267 5.68 7.21 7.53
CA PHE A 267 5.97 8.38 6.68
C PHE A 267 6.22 9.63 7.55
N PRO A 268 7.36 9.67 8.27
CA PRO A 268 7.70 10.80 9.12
C PRO A 268 8.05 12.03 8.28
N GLU A 269 7.71 13.21 8.81
CA GLU A 269 7.87 14.50 8.14
C GLU A 269 9.31 14.74 7.65
N THR A 270 10.32 14.29 8.38
CA THR A 270 11.73 14.44 8.00
C THR A 270 12.11 13.64 6.74
N SER A 271 11.52 12.46 6.54
CA SER A 271 11.78 11.65 5.35
C SER A 271 11.04 12.19 4.14
N THR A 272 9.81 12.70 4.34
CA THR A 272 9.05 13.36 3.29
C THR A 272 9.70 14.70 2.89
N GLU A 273 10.23 15.45 3.86
CA GLU A 273 10.97 16.68 3.66
C GLU A 273 12.20 16.45 2.80
N LEU A 274 13.10 15.54 3.17
CA LEU A 274 14.31 15.25 2.40
C LEU A 274 14.00 14.96 0.92
N LEU A 275 12.94 14.20 0.64
CA LEU A 275 12.53 13.88 -0.73
C LEU A 275 11.91 15.05 -1.47
N LEU A 276 11.15 15.91 -0.77
CA LEU A 276 10.67 17.17 -1.33
C LEU A 276 11.84 18.09 -1.70
N LEU A 277 12.90 18.13 -0.89
CA LEU A 277 14.10 18.91 -1.21
C LEU A 277 14.82 18.35 -2.44
N LEU A 278 15.04 17.03 -2.49
CA LEU A 278 15.68 16.35 -3.63
C LEU A 278 14.92 16.55 -4.95
N SER A 279 13.61 16.65 -4.87
CA SER A 279 12.79 16.89 -6.05
C SER A 279 12.99 18.25 -6.72
N CYS A 280 13.64 19.19 -6.03
CA CYS A 280 14.03 20.46 -6.64
C CYS A 280 15.11 20.27 -7.72
N LEU A 281 15.77 19.10 -7.75
CA LEU A 281 16.73 18.68 -8.79
C LEU A 281 16.07 17.91 -9.94
N ASP A 282 14.74 17.72 -9.94
CA ASP A 282 14.00 17.00 -10.98
C ASP A 282 14.11 17.76 -12.33
N PRO A 283 14.76 17.19 -13.35
CA PRO A 283 14.98 17.86 -14.64
C PRO A 283 13.70 17.98 -15.48
N ARG A 284 12.65 17.23 -15.15
CA ARG A 284 11.38 17.22 -15.90
C ARG A 284 10.73 18.61 -15.93
N ASP A 285 10.02 18.87 -17.03
CA ASP A 285 9.33 20.14 -17.28
C ASP A 285 10.25 21.38 -17.12
N SER A 286 11.50 21.28 -17.60
CA SER A 286 12.50 22.35 -17.53
C SER A 286 12.79 22.81 -16.08
N PHE A 287 12.97 21.84 -15.18
CA PHE A 287 13.22 22.10 -13.76
C PHE A 287 12.11 22.94 -13.12
N SER A 288 10.84 22.64 -13.42
CA SER A 288 9.68 23.42 -12.94
C SER A 288 9.58 23.50 -11.41
N LYS A 289 10.12 22.49 -10.72
CA LYS A 289 10.12 22.38 -9.24
C LYS A 289 11.35 22.99 -8.57
N PHE A 290 12.29 23.54 -9.33
CA PHE A 290 13.53 24.09 -8.80
C PHE A 290 13.25 25.20 -7.79
N ASN A 291 13.88 25.10 -6.62
CA ASN A 291 13.74 26.07 -5.55
C ASN A 291 15.08 26.20 -4.80
N THR A 292 15.69 27.38 -4.90
CA THR A 292 17.01 27.66 -4.31
C THR A 292 17.01 27.47 -2.80
N HIS A 293 16.03 28.02 -2.07
CA HIS A 293 15.96 27.91 -0.62
C HIS A 293 15.86 26.45 -0.15
N LYS A 294 15.08 25.62 -0.85
CA LYS A 294 14.98 24.18 -0.53
C LYS A 294 16.29 23.44 -0.80
N LEU A 295 17.03 23.79 -1.85
CA LEU A 295 18.32 23.17 -2.14
C LEU A 295 19.42 23.63 -1.17
N LEU A 296 19.37 24.87 -0.70
CA LEU A 296 20.23 25.33 0.39
C LEU A 296 19.93 24.58 1.68
N HIS A 297 18.64 24.43 2.00
CA HIS A 297 18.23 23.63 3.15
C HIS A 297 18.67 22.16 3.03
N LEU A 298 18.64 21.59 1.82
CA LEU A 298 19.19 20.25 1.57
C LEU A 298 20.67 20.18 1.96
N ALA A 299 21.49 21.17 1.60
CA ALA A 299 22.88 21.21 1.99
C ALA A 299 23.09 21.36 3.51
N GLU A 300 22.18 22.05 4.21
CA GLU A 300 22.22 22.16 5.68
C GLU A 300 21.99 20.83 6.39
N LEU A 301 21.26 19.89 5.78
CA LEU A 301 21.05 18.55 6.32
C LEU A 301 22.32 17.67 6.28
N TYR A 302 23.34 18.09 5.53
CA TYR A 302 24.61 17.40 5.33
C TYR A 302 25.81 18.29 5.73
N PRO A 303 25.97 18.63 7.02
CA PRO A 303 26.97 19.59 7.48
C PRO A 303 28.42 19.12 7.29
N GLU A 304 28.65 17.80 7.20
CA GLU A 304 29.98 17.23 6.91
C GLU A 304 30.33 17.28 5.42
N ASP A 305 29.33 17.29 4.53
CA ASP A 305 29.52 17.36 3.08
C ASP A 305 29.54 18.81 2.56
N PHE A 306 29.00 19.75 3.33
CA PHE A 306 28.94 21.18 2.98
C PHE A 306 29.39 22.09 4.13
N THR A 307 30.56 22.68 3.96
CA THR A 307 31.06 23.74 4.85
C THR A 307 30.17 24.99 4.80
N MET A 308 30.29 25.85 5.80
CA MET A 308 29.54 27.12 5.84
C MET A 308 29.85 28.00 4.61
N THR A 309 31.11 28.03 4.17
CA THR A 309 31.55 28.78 3.00
C THR A 309 31.00 28.17 1.71
N GLU A 310 31.02 26.85 1.57
CA GLU A 310 30.43 26.18 0.40
C GLU A 310 28.91 26.40 0.33
N ARG A 311 28.20 26.48 1.45
CA ARG A 311 26.76 26.81 1.45
C ARG A 311 26.46 28.20 0.92
N MET A 312 27.30 29.19 1.25
CA MET A 312 27.18 30.54 0.67
C MET A 312 27.46 30.51 -0.83
N MET A 313 28.52 29.81 -1.26
CA MET A 313 28.85 29.68 -2.69
C MET A 313 27.81 28.88 -3.49
N LEU A 314 27.12 27.93 -2.84
CA LEU A 314 26.08 27.14 -3.45
C LEU A 314 24.90 28.01 -3.89
N GLU A 315 24.54 29.04 -3.13
CA GLU A 315 23.46 29.97 -3.50
C GLU A 315 23.76 30.66 -4.84
N ASP A 316 24.98 31.18 -4.99
CA ASP A 316 25.44 31.81 -6.23
C ASP A 316 25.53 30.82 -7.40
N GLN A 317 26.04 29.60 -7.15
CA GLN A 317 26.09 28.54 -8.16
C GLN A 317 24.69 28.14 -8.63
N LEU A 318 23.73 27.98 -7.71
CA LEU A 318 22.35 27.58 -8.03
C LEU A 318 21.67 28.59 -8.96
N ALA A 319 21.87 29.89 -8.69
CA ALA A 319 21.31 30.96 -9.52
C ALA A 319 21.87 30.93 -10.96
N THR A 320 23.18 30.75 -11.10
CA THR A 320 23.85 30.67 -12.41
C THR A 320 23.47 29.39 -13.16
N PHE A 321 23.45 28.27 -12.43
CA PHE A 321 23.14 26.95 -12.96
C PHE A 321 21.75 26.88 -13.57
N ILE A 322 20.71 27.30 -12.84
CA ILE A 322 19.33 27.18 -13.33
C ILE A 322 19.09 28.01 -14.58
N TYR A 323 19.76 29.16 -14.69
CA TYR A 323 19.71 29.99 -15.88
C TYR A 323 20.36 29.28 -17.07
N ASP A 324 21.54 28.70 -16.89
CA ASP A 324 22.24 27.96 -17.94
C ASP A 324 21.47 26.72 -18.41
N VAL A 325 21.07 25.81 -17.51
CA VAL A 325 20.43 24.55 -17.91
C VAL A 325 19.05 24.72 -18.52
N ARG A 326 18.29 25.75 -18.14
CA ARG A 326 16.97 26.02 -18.76
C ARG A 326 17.07 26.54 -20.20
N HIS A 327 18.18 27.20 -20.55
CA HIS A 327 18.42 27.72 -21.89
C HIS A 327 19.30 26.80 -22.73
N ASN A 328 19.79 25.69 -22.17
CA ASN A 328 20.68 24.77 -22.85
C ASN A 328 19.89 23.63 -23.52
N PRO A 329 19.96 23.47 -24.85
CA PRO A 329 19.23 22.41 -25.56
C PRO A 329 19.63 21.01 -25.13
N ASP A 330 20.85 20.81 -24.62
CA ASP A 330 21.30 19.52 -24.06
C ASP A 330 20.48 19.07 -22.84
N PHE A 331 19.81 19.99 -22.16
CA PHE A 331 19.07 19.73 -20.93
C PHE A 331 17.55 19.62 -21.12
N ILE A 332 17.09 19.63 -22.37
CA ILE A 332 15.68 19.41 -22.71
C ILE A 332 15.37 17.91 -22.67
N ASN A 333 14.29 17.52 -21.97
CA ASN A 333 13.82 16.14 -21.85
C ASN A 333 14.86 15.15 -21.30
N VAL A 334 15.76 15.64 -20.43
CA VAL A 334 16.67 14.79 -19.67
C VAL A 334 15.85 14.00 -18.66
N GLY A 335 15.57 12.73 -18.97
CA GLY A 335 14.55 11.91 -18.33
C GLY A 335 14.53 11.93 -16.80
N ASP A 336 15.32 11.07 -16.16
CA ASP A 336 15.40 10.96 -14.71
C ASP A 336 16.69 11.59 -14.15
N LEU A 337 16.81 11.58 -12.82
CA LEU A 337 17.97 12.15 -12.12
C LEU A 337 19.29 11.48 -12.53
N GLY A 338 19.28 10.18 -12.84
CA GLY A 338 20.45 9.44 -13.29
C GLY A 338 20.90 9.88 -14.69
N GLY A 339 19.94 10.04 -15.62
CA GLY A 339 20.19 10.63 -16.93
C GLY A 339 20.72 12.06 -16.83
N PHE A 340 20.20 12.84 -15.88
CA PHE A 340 20.67 14.19 -15.61
C PHE A 340 22.11 14.25 -15.10
N ALA A 341 22.48 13.40 -14.14
CA ALA A 341 23.87 13.30 -13.69
C ALA A 341 24.82 12.92 -14.84
N ARG A 342 24.43 11.97 -15.70
CA ARG A 342 25.24 11.62 -16.88
C ARG A 342 25.43 12.81 -17.82
N LYS A 343 24.37 13.57 -18.09
CA LYS A 343 24.43 14.75 -18.95
C LYS A 343 25.29 15.87 -18.37
N MET A 344 25.30 16.03 -17.04
CA MET A 344 26.21 16.94 -16.33
C MET A 344 27.69 16.56 -16.53
N VAL A 345 27.98 15.26 -16.62
CA VAL A 345 29.34 14.77 -16.93
C VAL A 345 29.68 15.00 -18.39
N GLU A 346 28.83 14.55 -19.32
CA GLU A 346 29.04 14.67 -20.77
C GLU A 346 29.28 16.12 -21.23
N THR A 347 28.57 17.08 -20.63
CA THR A 347 28.66 18.50 -20.97
C THR A 347 29.73 19.26 -20.17
N GLY A 348 30.51 18.58 -19.32
CA GLY A 348 31.54 19.18 -18.46
C GLY A 348 30.99 20.04 -17.31
N LYS A 349 29.68 20.12 -17.14
CA LYS A 349 29.02 20.97 -16.13
C LYS A 349 29.26 20.53 -14.69
N HIS A 350 29.57 19.26 -14.44
CA HIS A 350 30.00 18.78 -13.12
C HIS A 350 31.26 19.50 -12.60
N ILE A 351 32.15 19.97 -13.49
CA ILE A 351 33.36 20.73 -13.14
C ILE A 351 33.02 22.21 -12.88
N ILE A 352 32.07 22.75 -13.64
CA ILE A 352 31.64 24.15 -13.56
C ILE A 352 30.78 24.38 -12.30
N PHE A 353 29.92 23.42 -11.98
CA PHE A 353 28.98 23.46 -10.85
C PHE A 353 29.22 22.31 -9.86
N PRO A 354 30.40 22.25 -9.21
CA PRO A 354 30.79 21.11 -8.39
C PRO A 354 29.89 20.92 -7.15
N LEU A 355 29.38 22.01 -6.55
CA LEU A 355 28.53 21.92 -5.36
C LEU A 355 27.14 21.38 -5.71
N ILE A 356 26.61 21.75 -6.88
CA ILE A 356 25.35 21.22 -7.39
C ILE A 356 25.51 19.76 -7.79
N TYR A 357 26.63 19.41 -8.43
CA TYR A 357 26.93 18.01 -8.75
C TYR A 357 27.03 17.15 -7.49
N ARG A 358 27.64 17.66 -6.40
CA ARG A 358 27.64 16.99 -5.09
C ARG A 358 26.23 16.76 -4.53
N LEU A 359 25.31 17.72 -4.65
CA LEU A 359 23.91 17.51 -4.28
C LEU A 359 23.24 16.40 -5.11
N ILE A 360 23.54 16.33 -6.42
CA ILE A 360 23.04 15.27 -7.30
C ILE A 360 23.64 13.91 -6.91
N GLU A 361 24.92 13.84 -6.57
CA GLU A 361 25.56 12.61 -6.08
C GLU A 361 24.91 12.14 -4.79
N LEU A 362 24.72 13.02 -3.81
CA LEU A 362 24.00 12.69 -2.57
C LEU A 362 22.58 12.18 -2.86
N ALA A 363 21.88 12.81 -3.80
CA ALA A 363 20.56 12.39 -4.23
C ALA A 363 20.52 10.99 -4.86
N LEU A 364 21.56 10.63 -5.62
CA LEU A 364 21.68 9.33 -6.29
C LEU A 364 22.14 8.20 -5.35
N VAL A 365 22.95 8.52 -4.34
CA VAL A 365 23.49 7.56 -3.38
C VAL A 365 22.49 7.27 -2.25
N LEU A 366 21.47 8.13 -2.08
CA LEU A 366 20.39 7.86 -1.14
C LEU A 366 19.73 6.52 -1.47
N PRO A 367 19.71 5.56 -0.52
CA PRO A 367 19.04 4.28 -0.71
C PRO A 367 17.53 4.51 -0.63
N ILE A 368 16.96 5.14 -1.64
CA ILE A 368 15.52 5.14 -1.88
C ILE A 368 15.24 3.74 -2.39
N ALA A 369 14.81 2.85 -1.50
CA ALA A 369 14.38 1.53 -1.90
C ALA A 369 13.12 1.68 -2.76
N THR A 370 13.30 1.92 -4.06
CA THR A 370 12.24 1.88 -5.05
C THR A 370 11.73 0.44 -5.16
N ALA A 371 10.49 0.25 -5.60
CA ALA A 371 9.87 -1.07 -5.82
C ALA A 371 10.72 -2.02 -6.71
N SER A 372 11.75 -1.50 -7.38
CA SER A 372 12.81 -2.27 -8.05
C SER A 372 13.51 -3.27 -7.12
N ILE A 373 13.77 -2.92 -5.86
CA ILE A 373 14.42 -3.85 -4.90
C ILE A 373 13.42 -4.95 -4.46
N GLU A 374 12.12 -4.67 -4.38
CA GLU A 374 11.11 -5.70 -4.12
C GLU A 374 11.01 -6.73 -5.26
N ARG A 375 11.23 -6.30 -6.51
CA ARG A 375 11.37 -7.22 -7.66
C ARG A 375 12.57 -8.14 -7.50
N VAL A 376 13.71 -7.62 -7.01
CA VAL A 376 14.91 -8.41 -6.68
C VAL A 376 14.60 -9.45 -5.59
N PHE A 377 13.92 -9.05 -4.52
CA PHE A 377 13.53 -9.99 -3.46
C PHE A 377 12.51 -11.04 -3.93
N SER A 378 11.56 -10.67 -4.79
CA SER A 378 10.63 -11.62 -5.39
C SER A 378 11.34 -12.60 -6.33
N ALA A 379 12.27 -12.11 -7.14
CA ALA A 379 13.13 -12.94 -8.00
C ALA A 379 13.99 -13.88 -7.15
N MET A 380 14.56 -13.39 -6.05
CA MET A 380 15.34 -14.18 -5.11
C MET A 380 14.51 -15.31 -4.50
N ASN A 381 13.24 -15.04 -4.13
CA ASN A 381 12.37 -16.09 -3.60
C ASN A 381 12.06 -17.18 -4.66
N ILE A 382 11.97 -16.81 -5.94
CA ILE A 382 11.79 -17.76 -7.05
C ILE A 382 13.07 -18.60 -7.25
N VAL A 383 14.22 -17.95 -7.36
CA VAL A 383 15.52 -18.59 -7.61
C VAL A 383 15.94 -19.49 -6.44
N LYS A 384 15.72 -19.04 -5.20
CA LYS A 384 16.19 -19.70 -3.98
C LYS A 384 15.19 -20.71 -3.41
N THR A 385 13.92 -20.33 -3.31
CA THR A 385 12.93 -21.07 -2.51
C THR A 385 12.11 -22.03 -3.36
N ASN A 386 11.56 -21.58 -4.49
CA ASN A 386 10.71 -22.43 -5.34
C ASN A 386 11.50 -23.54 -6.06
N LEU A 387 12.79 -23.33 -6.33
CA LEU A 387 13.66 -24.35 -6.92
C LEU A 387 14.31 -25.26 -5.88
N HIS A 388 14.10 -25.05 -4.57
CA HIS A 388 14.70 -25.84 -3.48
C HIS A 388 16.22 -26.03 -3.60
N ASN A 389 16.94 -25.05 -4.16
CA ASN A 389 18.36 -25.18 -4.42
C ASN A 389 19.19 -24.73 -3.20
N LYS A 390 20.08 -25.61 -2.71
CA LYS A 390 21.24 -25.17 -1.91
C LYS A 390 22.23 -24.50 -2.85
N MET A 391 22.16 -23.18 -2.90
CA MET A 391 22.95 -22.32 -3.78
C MET A 391 23.93 -21.51 -2.92
N GLY A 392 25.20 -21.45 -3.35
CA GLY A 392 26.20 -20.57 -2.72
C GLY A 392 25.93 -19.10 -3.06
N ASP A 393 26.41 -18.19 -2.22
CA ASP A 393 26.09 -16.76 -2.33
C ASP A 393 26.51 -16.13 -3.66
N GLU A 394 27.67 -16.53 -4.21
CA GLU A 394 28.13 -16.07 -5.55
C GLU A 394 27.16 -16.49 -6.66
N TRP A 395 26.81 -17.76 -6.73
CA TRP A 395 25.89 -18.27 -7.76
C TRP A 395 24.48 -17.67 -7.63
N MET A 396 24.07 -17.32 -6.40
CA MET A 396 22.83 -16.59 -6.15
C MET A 396 22.87 -15.18 -6.71
N ASN A 397 23.97 -14.46 -6.50
CA ASN A 397 24.14 -13.12 -7.02
C ASN A 397 24.18 -13.14 -8.56
N ASP A 398 24.94 -14.05 -9.17
CA ASP A 398 25.03 -14.18 -10.63
C ASP A 398 23.67 -14.54 -11.25
N SER A 399 22.95 -15.49 -10.66
CA SER A 399 21.61 -15.88 -11.12
C SER A 399 20.59 -14.74 -10.99
N LEU A 400 20.68 -13.95 -9.91
CA LEU A 400 19.82 -12.79 -9.71
C LEU A 400 20.07 -11.70 -10.75
N VAL A 401 21.33 -11.38 -11.03
CA VAL A 401 21.70 -10.41 -12.07
C VAL A 401 21.12 -10.83 -13.41
N VAL A 402 21.30 -12.09 -13.82
CA VAL A 402 20.74 -12.61 -15.07
C VAL A 402 19.21 -12.56 -15.08
N TYR A 403 18.55 -12.87 -13.97
CA TYR A 403 17.08 -12.87 -13.90
C TYR A 403 16.48 -11.46 -13.91
N ILE A 404 17.12 -10.49 -13.25
CA ILE A 404 16.65 -9.12 -13.12
C ILE A 404 16.95 -8.33 -14.40
N ASP A 405 18.17 -8.49 -14.92
CA ASP A 405 18.69 -7.76 -16.08
C ASP A 405 18.57 -8.56 -17.39
N GLY A 406 17.95 -9.74 -17.36
CA GLY A 406 17.77 -10.59 -18.55
C GLY A 406 17.04 -9.92 -19.72
N ARG A 407 16.30 -8.84 -19.49
CA ARG A 407 15.73 -8.00 -20.56
C ARG A 407 16.80 -7.19 -21.33
N ILE A 408 17.94 -6.92 -20.72
CA ILE A 408 19.11 -6.24 -21.33
C ILE A 408 19.98 -7.26 -22.09
N LEU A 409 19.93 -8.54 -21.70
CA LEU A 409 20.70 -9.63 -22.30
C LEU A 409 19.98 -10.35 -23.46
N GLN A 410 18.76 -9.92 -23.82
CA GLN A 410 18.10 -10.33 -25.07
C GLN A 410 18.67 -9.52 -26.23
N LEU A 411 19.81 -9.99 -26.76
CA LEU A 411 20.29 -9.65 -28.10
C LEU A 411 19.42 -10.35 -29.16
#